data_AF-A0AA39I0P0-F1
#
_entry.id   AF-A0AA39I0P0-F1
#
_cell.length_a   1.000
_cell.length_b   1.000
_cell.length_c   1.000
_cell.angle_alpha   90.00
_cell.angle_beta   90.00
_cell.angle_gamma   90.00
#
_symmetry.space_group_name_H-M   'P 1'
#
loop_
_entity.id
_entity.type
_entity.pdbx_description
1 polymer ?
#
loop_
_entity_poly.entity_id
_entity_poly.type
_entity_poly.pdbx_seq_one_letter_code
_entity_poly.pdbx_strand_id
1 'polypeptide(L)'
;MTADRVFWALFIALLSDVSALPPSPAKINSFALTKHVRFKHFKFTKKVLFKNAPSSFNDYHEDFNLNLLFVADHSMFEAFHELALHDEFSAQYALQQYLRGVFEEMRVIYNRLIFFKDRRINLHLSGTFIARREDDCPLKTLQGELRKDLNETNFDDDYSAGNDSDSTVMSLSISALDAVNRVHVWIRKFAHLLPFHDHVILLTKFDLLSSRNDSATQGMAYVGAMCALGDSSSVVEDIGGLTTAVIAAHELAHSLGAYHDGSGEAKDCHRTLNYLMSPVASGTEDSRSFANSLLLSQCSTKQIENFLRSKQSACLRKRVASKEKHKVKKAVDIEQTNKIRPGEIFDKNRQCQLAYGPHYGVCLSTAIVVPLSA
;
A
#
# COMPACT_ATOMS: atom_id res chain seq x y z
N MET A 1 13.67 18.61 -24.84
CA MET A 1 12.76 17.51 -24.45
C MET A 1 12.61 17.59 -22.93
N THR A 2 12.23 18.78 -22.46
CA THR A 2 10.90 19.13 -21.90
C THR A 2 10.61 18.35 -20.62
N ALA A 3 11.01 18.98 -19.52
CA ALA A 3 10.62 18.68 -18.17
C ALA A 3 9.15 19.10 -17.98
N ASP A 4 8.25 18.12 -18.01
CA ASP A 4 6.84 18.28 -17.62
C ASP A 4 6.46 17.08 -16.74
N ARG A 5 6.78 17.17 -15.45
CA ARG A 5 6.30 16.21 -14.42
C ARG A 5 5.59 16.88 -13.24
N VAL A 6 5.31 18.17 -13.32
CA VAL A 6 4.55 18.90 -12.29
C VAL A 6 3.69 19.95 -12.98
N PHE A 7 2.54 19.59 -13.55
CA PHE A 7 1.39 20.47 -13.80
C PHE A 7 0.32 19.70 -14.56
N TRP A 8 -0.67 19.12 -13.86
CA TRP A 8 -1.99 18.90 -14.46
C TRP A 8 -3.07 19.14 -13.40
N ALA A 9 -3.67 20.32 -13.50
CA ALA A 9 -4.95 20.66 -12.92
C ALA A 9 -5.98 20.73 -14.06
N LEU A 10 -7.23 20.32 -13.75
CA LEU A 10 -8.52 20.54 -14.44
C LEU A 10 -9.12 19.46 -15.36
N PHE A 11 -10.37 19.08 -14.98
CA PHE A 11 -11.46 18.37 -15.69
C PHE A 11 -11.29 16.85 -15.94
N ILE A 12 -12.18 15.94 -15.52
CA ILE A 12 -13.64 15.88 -15.77
C ILE A 12 -14.39 15.16 -14.62
N ALA A 13 -15.54 15.73 -14.25
CA ALA A 13 -16.64 15.11 -13.50
C ALA A 13 -17.65 14.43 -14.47
N LEU A 14 -18.48 13.52 -13.93
CA LEU A 14 -19.56 12.71 -14.57
C LEU A 14 -19.03 11.37 -15.13
N LEU A 15 -19.51 10.21 -14.67
CA LEU A 15 -20.89 9.74 -14.78
C LEU A 15 -21.50 9.17 -13.48
N SER A 16 -22.82 9.28 -13.46
CA SER A 16 -23.79 9.08 -12.41
C SER A 16 -24.45 7.69 -12.47
N ASP A 17 -25.11 7.34 -11.36
CA ASP A 17 -26.34 6.55 -11.26
C ASP A 17 -26.34 5.06 -11.59
N VAL A 18 -26.29 4.25 -10.53
CA VAL A 18 -27.33 3.23 -10.30
C VAL A 18 -27.84 3.40 -8.87
N SER A 19 -29.04 3.94 -8.75
CA SER A 19 -29.81 4.01 -7.50
C SER A 19 -30.73 2.79 -7.41
N ALA A 20 -30.56 2.01 -6.35
CA ALA A 20 -31.62 1.19 -5.75
C ALA A 20 -31.25 0.85 -4.29
N LEU A 21 -31.73 1.68 -3.37
CA LEU A 21 -31.84 1.35 -1.95
C LEU A 21 -32.85 0.21 -1.76
N PRO A 22 -32.57 -0.80 -0.93
CA PRO A 22 -33.57 -1.44 -0.11
C PRO A 22 -33.63 -0.77 1.29
N PRO A 23 -34.77 -0.83 1.98
CA PRO A 23 -34.99 -0.11 3.22
C PRO A 23 -34.12 -0.68 4.35
N SER A 24 -33.79 0.19 5.31
CA SER A 24 -33.22 -0.14 6.61
C SER A 24 -33.79 -1.45 7.16
N PRO A 25 -32.96 -2.48 7.45
CA PRO A 25 -33.46 -3.61 8.20
C PRO A 25 -33.60 -3.20 9.66
N ALA A 26 -34.84 -3.29 10.16
CA ALA A 26 -35.14 -3.32 11.58
C ALA A 26 -34.16 -4.26 12.31
N LYS A 27 -33.76 -3.89 13.53
CA LYS A 27 -32.89 -4.69 14.41
C LYS A 27 -33.53 -6.05 14.71
N ILE A 28 -33.29 -7.04 13.87
CA ILE A 28 -33.66 -8.43 14.10
C ILE A 28 -32.46 -9.10 14.77
N ASN A 29 -32.54 -9.26 16.10
CA ASN A 29 -31.44 -9.79 16.93
C ASN A 29 -31.19 -11.30 16.75
N SER A 30 -32.04 -12.01 16.01
CA SER A 30 -31.82 -13.38 15.55
C SER A 30 -32.89 -13.75 14.52
N PHE A 31 -32.53 -14.49 13.48
CA PHE A 31 -33.52 -15.13 12.60
C PHE A 31 -33.18 -16.61 12.42
N ALA A 32 -34.21 -17.43 12.21
CA ALA A 32 -34.09 -18.86 12.01
C ALA A 32 -34.56 -19.22 10.61
N LEU A 33 -33.68 -19.81 9.80
CA LEU A 33 -34.03 -20.39 8.52
C LEU A 33 -34.43 -21.85 8.72
N THR A 34 -35.63 -22.21 8.30
CA THR A 34 -36.13 -23.58 8.35
C THR A 34 -36.02 -24.18 6.96
N LYS A 35 -35.08 -25.10 6.75
CA LYS A 35 -34.94 -25.83 5.48
C LYS A 35 -35.68 -27.15 5.59
N HIS A 36 -36.71 -27.32 4.76
CA HIS A 36 -37.39 -28.60 4.59
C HIS A 36 -36.68 -29.38 3.49
N VAL A 37 -36.11 -30.53 3.83
CA VAL A 37 -35.44 -31.43 2.88
C VAL A 37 -36.29 -32.70 2.79
N ARG A 38 -36.71 -33.03 1.57
CA ARG A 38 -37.53 -34.21 1.30
C ARG A 38 -36.67 -35.25 0.59
N PHE A 39 -36.51 -36.42 1.20
CA PHE A 39 -35.80 -37.53 0.59
C PHE A 39 -36.73 -38.74 0.55
N LYS A 40 -37.19 -39.10 -0.66
CA LYS A 40 -38.26 -40.07 -0.90
C LYS A 40 -39.51 -39.75 -0.05
N HIS A 41 -39.97 -40.68 0.80
CA HIS A 41 -41.18 -40.54 1.62
C HIS A 41 -40.95 -39.80 2.95
N PHE A 42 -39.70 -39.44 3.27
CA PHE A 42 -39.37 -38.80 4.55
C PHE A 42 -39.13 -37.29 4.38
N LYS A 43 -39.82 -36.50 5.22
CA LYS A 43 -39.61 -35.05 5.34
C LYS A 43 -38.72 -34.78 6.56
N PHE A 44 -37.56 -34.19 6.34
CA PHE A 44 -36.68 -33.71 7.39
C PHE A 44 -36.77 -32.19 7.47
N THR A 45 -36.87 -31.66 8.69
CA THR A 45 -36.91 -30.22 8.95
C THR A 45 -35.67 -29.85 9.76
N LYS A 46 -34.74 -29.12 9.15
CA LYS A 46 -33.55 -28.60 9.83
C LYS A 46 -33.73 -27.11 10.08
N LYS A 47 -33.84 -26.72 11.35
CA LYS A 47 -33.82 -25.31 11.77
C LYS A 47 -32.37 -24.89 12.00
N VAL A 48 -31.91 -23.89 11.28
CA VAL A 48 -30.59 -23.26 11.49
C VAL A 48 -30.82 -21.90 12.12
N LEU A 49 -30.33 -21.71 13.34
CA LEU A 49 -30.47 -20.50 14.12
C LEU A 49 -29.25 -19.61 13.90
N PHE A 50 -29.44 -18.41 13.35
CA PHE A 50 -28.38 -17.42 13.24
C PHE A 50 -28.53 -16.41 14.39
N LYS A 51 -27.54 -16.40 15.29
CA LYS A 51 -27.39 -15.37 16.32
C LYS A 51 -26.25 -14.45 15.87
N ASN A 52 -26.50 -13.15 15.83
CA ASN A 52 -25.41 -12.18 15.78
C ASN A 52 -24.62 -12.32 17.08
N ALA A 53 -23.39 -12.83 17.00
CA ALA A 53 -22.49 -12.83 18.13
C ALA A 53 -22.24 -11.37 18.54
N PRO A 54 -22.35 -11.02 19.83
CA PRO A 54 -21.97 -9.68 20.27
C PRO A 54 -20.50 -9.48 19.86
N SER A 55 -20.22 -8.36 19.19
CA SER A 55 -18.85 -7.90 18.99
C SER A 55 -18.31 -7.52 20.36
N SER A 56 -17.74 -8.48 21.08
CA SER A 56 -16.96 -8.20 22.29
C SER A 56 -15.66 -7.55 21.85
N PHE A 57 -15.74 -6.26 21.51
CA PHE A 57 -14.59 -5.38 21.56
C PHE A 57 -14.28 -5.20 23.06
N ASN A 58 -13.67 -6.22 23.67
CA ASN A 58 -13.10 -6.09 24.99
C ASN A 58 -12.07 -4.97 24.92
N ASP A 59 -12.08 -4.12 25.93
CA ASP A 59 -11.24 -2.92 26.06
C ASP A 59 -9.75 -3.29 25.92
N TYR A 60 -9.24 -3.25 24.69
CA TYR A 60 -7.83 -3.46 24.39
C TYR A 60 -7.09 -2.18 24.77
N HIS A 61 -6.57 -2.12 25.98
CA HIS A 61 -5.73 -1.01 26.44
C HIS A 61 -4.29 -1.06 25.88
N GLU A 62 -4.04 -1.71 24.75
CA GLU A 62 -2.71 -1.79 24.13
C GLU A 62 -2.71 -1.17 22.73
N ASP A 63 -1.56 -0.62 22.32
CA ASP A 63 -1.35 -0.13 20.96
C ASP A 63 -1.39 -1.28 19.94
N PHE A 64 -1.68 -0.94 18.68
CA PHE A 64 -1.62 -1.88 17.56
C PHE A 64 -0.18 -2.03 17.09
N ASN A 65 0.20 -3.24 16.68
CA ASN A 65 1.53 -3.51 16.13
C ASN A 65 1.36 -4.12 14.75
N LEU A 66 2.09 -3.58 13.77
CA LEU A 66 1.98 -3.96 12.37
C LEU A 66 3.38 -4.28 11.84
N ASN A 67 3.59 -5.54 11.45
CA ASN A 67 4.86 -6.02 10.95
C ASN A 67 4.88 -5.94 9.41
N LEU A 68 5.82 -5.18 8.86
CA LEU A 68 5.94 -4.91 7.42
C LEU A 68 7.10 -5.69 6.81
N LEU A 69 6.84 -6.37 5.69
CA LEU A 69 7.88 -6.89 4.80
C LEU A 69 8.00 -5.96 3.59
N PHE A 70 9.18 -5.38 3.40
CA PHE A 70 9.49 -4.57 2.21
C PHE A 70 10.09 -5.45 1.13
N VAL A 71 9.55 -5.36 -0.08
CA VAL A 71 9.96 -6.14 -1.24
C VAL A 71 10.41 -5.17 -2.33
N ALA A 72 11.62 -5.33 -2.84
CA ALA A 72 12.03 -4.73 -4.10
C ALA A 72 11.91 -5.78 -5.20
N ASP A 73 11.19 -5.45 -6.26
CA ASP A 73 11.13 -6.30 -7.44
C ASP A 73 12.45 -6.26 -8.24
N HIS A 74 12.49 -6.99 -9.36
CA HIS A 74 13.70 -7.05 -10.17
C HIS A 74 14.03 -5.71 -10.84
N SER A 75 13.03 -4.92 -11.21
CA SER A 75 13.25 -3.60 -11.82
C SER A 75 13.92 -2.61 -10.85
N MET A 76 13.59 -2.69 -9.56
CA MET A 76 14.29 -1.94 -8.51
C MET A 76 15.74 -2.37 -8.38
N PHE A 77 16.03 -3.68 -8.45
CA PHE A 77 17.40 -4.17 -8.40
C PHE A 77 18.22 -3.67 -9.60
N GLU A 78 17.69 -3.77 -10.82
CA GLU A 78 18.34 -3.27 -12.05
C GLU A 78 18.64 -1.77 -11.97
N ALA A 79 17.69 -0.96 -11.50
CA ALA A 79 17.91 0.48 -11.34
C ALA A 79 19.06 0.79 -10.35
N PHE A 80 19.14 0.05 -9.24
CA PHE A 80 20.24 0.21 -8.29
C PHE A 80 21.56 -0.38 -8.79
N HIS A 81 21.50 -1.39 -9.66
CA HIS A 81 22.66 -1.98 -10.34
C HIS A 81 23.29 -0.98 -11.31
N GLU A 82 22.49 -0.32 -12.12
CA GLU A 82 22.94 0.79 -12.98
C GLU A 82 23.54 1.94 -12.15
N LEU A 83 22.84 2.36 -11.10
CA LEU A 83 23.31 3.41 -10.18
C LEU A 83 24.59 3.06 -9.41
N ALA A 84 24.95 1.78 -9.35
CA ALA A 84 26.15 1.25 -8.71
C ALA A 84 27.23 0.85 -9.73
N LEU A 85 27.17 1.36 -10.97
CA LEU A 85 28.13 1.05 -12.04
C LEU A 85 28.25 -0.46 -12.28
N HIS A 86 27.12 -1.17 -12.21
CA HIS A 86 27.00 -2.62 -12.35
C HIS A 86 27.75 -3.46 -11.30
N ASP A 87 28.11 -2.88 -10.15
CA ASP A 87 28.57 -3.66 -8.99
C ASP A 87 27.37 -4.22 -8.21
N GLU A 88 27.19 -5.54 -8.28
CA GLU A 88 26.06 -6.23 -7.68
C GLU A 88 26.01 -6.09 -6.14
N PHE A 89 27.17 -6.13 -5.48
CA PHE A 89 27.23 -6.02 -4.02
C PHE A 89 26.82 -4.62 -3.56
N SER A 90 27.36 -3.57 -4.19
CA SER A 90 27.00 -2.19 -3.90
C SER A 90 25.54 -1.91 -4.23
N ALA A 91 25.03 -2.45 -5.34
CA ALA A 91 23.62 -2.33 -5.72
C ALA A 91 22.69 -2.92 -4.65
N GLN A 92 22.95 -4.17 -4.25
CA GLN A 92 22.15 -4.86 -3.23
C GLN A 92 22.21 -4.10 -1.89
N TYR A 93 23.40 -3.66 -1.48
CA TYR A 93 23.56 -2.90 -0.24
C TYR A 93 22.80 -1.57 -0.29
N ALA A 94 22.96 -0.79 -1.36
CA ALA A 94 22.31 0.50 -1.52
C ALA A 94 20.78 0.36 -1.58
N LEU A 95 20.27 -0.63 -2.30
CA LEU A 95 18.84 -0.93 -2.37
C LEU A 95 18.29 -1.36 -1.00
N GLN A 96 19.04 -2.17 -0.25
CA GLN A 96 18.65 -2.54 1.10
C GLN A 96 18.57 -1.34 2.05
N GLN A 97 19.53 -0.41 1.97
CA GLN A 97 19.45 0.84 2.74
C GLN A 97 18.28 1.71 2.29
N TYR A 98 17.97 1.71 0.99
CA TYR A 98 16.85 2.46 0.45
C TYR A 98 15.51 1.96 0.98
N LEU A 99 15.26 0.64 0.92
CA LEU A 99 14.05 0.02 1.49
C LEU A 99 13.88 0.35 2.98
N ARG A 100 14.98 0.30 3.75
CA ARG A 100 14.96 0.70 5.16
C ARG A 100 14.67 2.18 5.34
N GLY A 101 15.21 3.03 4.47
CA GLY A 101 14.93 4.47 4.47
C GLY A 101 13.45 4.77 4.27
N VAL A 102 12.83 4.17 3.25
CA VAL A 102 11.39 4.31 2.98
C VAL A 102 10.55 3.83 4.17
N PHE A 103 10.89 2.66 4.75
CA PHE A 103 10.24 2.17 5.97
C PHE A 103 10.35 3.18 7.13
N GLU A 104 11.52 3.75 7.37
CA GLU A 104 11.73 4.70 8.47
C GLU A 104 10.92 5.99 8.28
N GLU A 105 10.77 6.47 7.05
CA GLU A 105 9.91 7.61 6.72
C GLU A 105 8.43 7.28 6.97
N MET A 106 7.96 6.11 6.51
CA MET A 106 6.61 5.64 6.82
C MET A 106 6.37 5.52 8.33
N ARG A 107 7.34 4.99 9.08
CA ARG A 107 7.28 4.87 10.54
C ARG A 107 7.14 6.25 11.20
N VAL A 108 7.84 7.27 10.69
CA VAL A 108 7.71 8.65 11.17
C VAL A 108 6.33 9.22 10.88
N ILE A 109 5.75 8.95 9.71
CA ILE A 109 4.37 9.35 9.36
C ILE A 109 3.39 8.71 10.34
N TYR A 110 3.38 7.37 10.44
CA TYR A 110 2.42 6.64 11.27
C TYR A 110 2.56 6.92 12.78
N ASN A 111 3.76 7.18 13.27
CA ASN A 111 3.97 7.53 14.70
C ASN A 111 3.30 8.84 15.11
N ARG A 112 3.00 9.73 14.16
CA ARG A 112 2.29 10.99 14.41
C ARG A 112 0.77 10.82 14.41
N LEU A 113 0.27 9.71 13.86
CA LEU A 113 -1.16 9.43 13.76
C LEU A 113 -1.67 8.88 15.10
N ILE A 114 -2.78 9.43 15.57
CA ILE A 114 -3.42 9.06 16.84
C ILE A 114 -4.82 8.55 16.54
N PHE A 115 -5.13 7.38 17.09
CA PHE A 115 -6.42 6.70 16.98
C PHE A 115 -7.04 6.55 18.36
N PHE A 116 -8.36 6.48 18.46
CA PHE A 116 -9.10 6.29 19.71
C PHE A 116 -8.66 7.25 20.84
N LYS A 117 -8.25 8.48 20.50
CA LYS A 117 -7.68 9.54 21.35
C LYS A 117 -6.24 9.37 21.82
N ASP A 118 -5.76 8.15 22.08
CA ASP A 118 -4.44 7.92 22.69
C ASP A 118 -3.66 6.72 22.14
N ARG A 119 -4.21 6.02 21.13
CA ARG A 119 -3.63 4.80 20.55
C ARG A 119 -2.83 5.10 19.30
N ARG A 120 -1.84 4.25 19.04
CA ARG A 120 -1.04 4.29 17.80
C ARG A 120 -1.03 2.93 17.11
N ILE A 121 -0.70 2.95 15.82
CA ILE A 121 -0.24 1.78 15.08
C ILE A 121 1.28 1.87 15.01
N ASN A 122 1.96 0.98 15.74
CA ASN A 122 3.41 0.89 15.73
C ASN A 122 3.86 0.02 14.56
N LEU A 123 4.61 0.60 13.62
CA LEU A 123 5.19 -0.12 12.49
C LEU A 123 6.52 -0.77 12.89
N HIS A 124 6.66 -2.06 12.55
CA HIS A 124 7.88 -2.85 12.75
C HIS A 124 8.36 -3.39 11.40
N LEU A 125 9.67 -3.38 11.15
CA LEU A 125 10.24 -3.97 9.95
C LEU A 125 10.53 -5.46 10.20
N SER A 126 9.77 -6.34 9.56
CA SER A 126 10.02 -7.79 9.58
C SER A 126 11.30 -8.16 8.85
N GLY A 127 11.61 -7.43 7.78
CA GLY A 127 12.75 -7.66 6.92
C GLY A 127 12.58 -7.01 5.55
N THR A 128 13.57 -7.25 4.70
CA THR A 128 13.61 -6.80 3.30
C THR A 128 13.84 -7.99 2.38
N PHE A 129 13.17 -8.04 1.24
CA PHE A 129 13.41 -9.00 0.17
C PHE A 129 13.79 -8.23 -1.11
N ILE A 130 14.80 -8.70 -1.84
CA ILE A 130 15.24 -8.10 -3.11
C ILE A 130 15.24 -9.19 -4.17
N ALA A 131 14.38 -9.06 -5.18
CA ALA A 131 14.32 -9.98 -6.32
C ALA A 131 15.50 -9.72 -7.27
N ARG A 132 16.65 -10.32 -7.00
CA ARG A 132 17.86 -10.16 -7.84
C ARG A 132 17.72 -10.80 -9.22
N ARG A 133 16.98 -11.91 -9.30
CA ARG A 133 16.71 -12.61 -10.55
C ARG A 133 15.30 -12.32 -11.00
N GLU A 134 15.12 -12.23 -12.31
CA GLU A 134 13.79 -12.07 -12.90
C GLU A 134 12.82 -13.18 -12.48
N ASP A 135 13.29 -14.42 -12.34
CA ASP A 135 12.48 -15.57 -11.89
C ASP A 135 11.93 -15.44 -10.46
N ASP A 136 12.58 -14.64 -9.62
CA ASP A 136 12.15 -14.37 -8.25
C ASP A 136 11.21 -13.15 -8.16
N CYS A 137 11.03 -12.44 -9.29
CA CYS A 137 10.28 -11.19 -9.35
C CYS A 137 8.77 -11.42 -9.09
N PRO A 138 8.18 -10.77 -8.08
CA PRO A 138 6.75 -10.90 -7.79
C PRO A 138 5.83 -10.43 -8.93
N LEU A 139 6.33 -9.55 -9.81
CA LEU A 139 5.56 -9.00 -10.93
C LEU A 139 5.73 -9.80 -12.23
N LYS A 140 6.57 -10.85 -12.26
CA LYS A 140 6.77 -11.66 -13.46
C LYS A 140 5.44 -12.25 -13.94
N THR A 141 5.22 -12.24 -15.25
CA THR A 141 3.99 -12.77 -15.86
C THR A 141 3.90 -14.27 -15.63
N LEU A 142 3.10 -14.66 -14.64
CA LEU A 142 2.69 -16.05 -14.41
C LEU A 142 1.58 -16.40 -15.40
N GLN A 143 1.92 -16.44 -16.71
CA GLN A 143 0.97 -16.59 -17.83
C GLN A 143 0.15 -17.90 -17.80
N GLY A 144 0.44 -18.81 -16.85
CA GLY A 144 -0.30 -20.06 -16.64
C GLY A 144 -0.92 -20.26 -15.25
N GLU A 145 -0.55 -19.48 -14.22
CA GLU A 145 -1.01 -19.73 -12.83
C GLU A 145 -2.18 -18.82 -12.40
N LEU A 146 -2.27 -17.58 -12.92
CA LEU A 146 -3.38 -16.66 -12.59
C LEU A 146 -4.75 -17.27 -12.95
N ARG A 147 -4.82 -18.06 -14.03
CA ARG A 147 -6.04 -18.76 -14.47
C ARG A 147 -6.48 -19.91 -13.56
N LYS A 148 -5.60 -20.45 -12.72
CA LYS A 148 -5.96 -21.58 -11.83
C LYS A 148 -6.46 -21.10 -10.48
N ASP A 149 -5.84 -20.07 -9.90
CA ASP A 149 -6.21 -19.57 -8.57
C ASP A 149 -7.47 -18.68 -8.61
N LEU A 150 -7.73 -17.97 -9.71
CA LEU A 150 -8.98 -17.21 -9.90
C LEU A 150 -10.22 -18.11 -10.07
N ASN A 151 -10.05 -19.39 -10.44
CA ASN A 151 -11.17 -20.33 -10.53
C ASN A 151 -11.62 -20.88 -9.16
N GLU A 152 -10.87 -20.62 -8.08
CA GLU A 152 -11.28 -21.02 -6.71
C GLU A 152 -11.96 -19.89 -5.93
N THR A 153 -11.89 -18.65 -6.40
CA THR A 153 -12.62 -17.51 -5.83
C THR A 153 -13.70 -17.05 -6.81
N ASN A 154 -14.95 -17.45 -6.59
CA ASN A 154 -16.10 -16.88 -7.31
C ASN A 154 -16.19 -15.37 -7.00
N PHE A 155 -15.53 -14.56 -7.82
CA PHE A 155 -15.79 -13.14 -7.98
C PHE A 155 -16.16 -12.95 -9.44
N ASP A 156 -17.45 -12.80 -9.69
CA ASP A 156 -17.98 -12.46 -11.01
C ASP A 156 -17.44 -11.07 -11.37
N ASP A 157 -16.50 -10.98 -12.33
CA ASP A 157 -16.48 -9.94 -13.36
C ASP A 157 -15.38 -10.24 -14.41
N ASP A 158 -15.70 -9.89 -15.65
CA ASP A 158 -15.06 -10.18 -16.93
C ASP A 158 -13.56 -9.82 -17.01
N TYR A 159 -12.66 -10.78 -16.75
CA TYR A 159 -11.22 -10.64 -16.96
C TYR A 159 -10.81 -11.17 -18.34
N SER A 160 -10.86 -10.30 -19.35
CA SER A 160 -10.19 -10.53 -20.63
C SER A 160 -8.70 -10.19 -20.50
N ALA A 161 -7.86 -11.21 -20.32
CA ALA A 161 -6.41 -11.06 -20.37
C ALA A 161 -5.97 -10.51 -21.74
N GLY A 162 -5.54 -9.24 -21.75
CA GLY A 162 -4.97 -8.59 -22.92
C GLY A 162 -3.69 -9.32 -23.35
N ASN A 163 -3.65 -9.75 -24.60
CA ASN A 163 -2.45 -10.24 -25.26
C ASN A 163 -1.57 -9.03 -25.56
N ASP A 164 -0.63 -8.70 -24.68
CA ASP A 164 0.38 -7.69 -25.01
C ASP A 164 1.54 -8.38 -25.74
N SER A 165 1.51 -8.24 -27.06
CA SER A 165 2.53 -8.72 -27.97
C SER A 165 3.52 -7.60 -28.28
N ASP A 166 4.79 -7.86 -27.98
CA ASP A 166 5.95 -7.31 -28.69
C ASP A 166 6.06 -5.77 -28.75
N SER A 167 6.71 -5.18 -27.74
CA SER A 167 7.26 -3.82 -27.86
C SER A 167 8.73 -3.80 -27.43
N THR A 168 9.61 -3.70 -28.44
CA THR A 168 11.07 -3.54 -28.28
C THR A 168 11.48 -2.11 -27.91
N VAL A 169 10.72 -1.44 -27.05
CA VAL A 169 11.04 -0.14 -26.45
C VAL A 169 10.55 -0.21 -25.00
N MET A 170 11.41 0.02 -24.00
CA MET A 170 11.00 0.09 -22.59
C MET A 170 9.85 1.10 -22.41
N SER A 171 8.60 0.63 -22.43
CA SER A 171 7.64 1.06 -21.43
C SER A 171 7.57 -0.06 -20.40
N LEU A 172 8.41 0.04 -19.37
CA LEU A 172 8.23 -0.72 -18.13
C LEU A 172 6.92 -0.22 -17.50
N SER A 173 5.76 -0.65 -18.00
CA SER A 173 4.46 -0.29 -17.46
C SER A 173 3.61 -1.54 -17.22
N ILE A 174 2.71 -1.46 -16.26
CA ILE A 174 1.82 -2.54 -15.88
C ILE A 174 0.53 -1.95 -15.29
N SER A 175 -0.62 -2.58 -15.54
CA SER A 175 -1.83 -2.20 -14.81
C SER A 175 -1.59 -2.31 -13.31
N ALA A 176 -1.90 -1.26 -12.55
CA ALA A 176 -1.75 -1.25 -11.11
C ALA A 176 -2.55 -2.39 -10.42
N LEU A 177 -3.72 -2.72 -10.98
CA LEU A 177 -4.54 -3.84 -10.54
C LEU A 177 -3.88 -5.20 -10.84
N ASP A 178 -3.30 -5.37 -12.03
CA ASP A 178 -2.58 -6.61 -12.34
C ASP A 178 -1.33 -6.77 -11.46
N ALA A 179 -0.61 -5.67 -11.20
CA ALA A 179 0.57 -5.69 -10.36
C ALA A 179 0.26 -6.19 -8.94
N VAL A 180 -0.75 -5.60 -8.28
CA VAL A 180 -1.14 -6.00 -6.92
C VAL A 180 -1.66 -7.45 -6.88
N ASN A 181 -2.40 -7.88 -7.90
CA ASN A 181 -2.87 -9.27 -8.01
C ASN A 181 -1.74 -10.28 -8.19
N ARG A 182 -0.70 -9.95 -8.97
CA ARG A 182 0.50 -10.79 -9.09
C ARG A 182 1.24 -10.92 -7.76
N VAL A 183 1.34 -9.83 -7.01
CA VAL A 183 1.92 -9.86 -5.65
C VAL A 183 1.10 -10.74 -4.72
N HIS A 184 -0.23 -10.68 -4.76
CA HIS A 184 -1.08 -11.57 -3.95
C HIS A 184 -0.78 -13.05 -4.19
N VAL A 185 -0.66 -13.45 -5.47
CA VAL A 185 -0.31 -14.82 -5.86
C VAL A 185 1.09 -15.19 -5.40
N TRP A 186 2.07 -14.30 -5.60
CA TRP A 186 3.45 -14.53 -5.16
C TRP A 186 3.55 -14.72 -3.64
N ILE A 187 2.87 -13.89 -2.85
CA ILE A 187 2.84 -14.02 -1.38
C ILE A 187 2.26 -15.37 -0.97
N ARG A 188 1.14 -15.80 -1.58
CA ARG A 188 0.53 -17.11 -1.27
C ARG A 188 1.47 -18.26 -1.59
N LYS A 189 2.12 -18.21 -2.76
CA LYS A 189 3.06 -19.22 -3.23
C LYS A 189 4.28 -19.37 -2.31
N PHE A 190 4.83 -18.24 -1.85
CA PHE A 190 6.06 -18.21 -1.07
C PHE A 190 5.86 -17.96 0.43
N ALA A 191 4.63 -18.00 0.94
CA ALA A 191 4.29 -17.67 2.33
C ALA A 191 5.17 -18.37 3.38
N HIS A 192 5.63 -19.58 3.11
CA HIS A 192 6.48 -20.38 4.00
C HIS A 192 7.96 -19.96 4.01
N LEU A 193 8.42 -19.24 2.99
CA LEU A 193 9.78 -18.73 2.86
C LEU A 193 9.91 -17.26 3.29
N LEU A 194 8.80 -16.53 3.31
CA LEU A 194 8.80 -15.12 3.68
C LEU A 194 8.92 -14.95 5.21
N PRO A 195 9.68 -13.94 5.69
CA PRO A 195 9.68 -13.57 7.10
C PRO A 195 8.26 -13.33 7.61
N PHE A 196 7.98 -13.59 8.89
CA PHE A 196 6.67 -13.29 9.46
C PHE A 196 6.32 -11.80 9.27
N HIS A 197 5.17 -11.53 8.66
CA HIS A 197 4.66 -10.18 8.39
C HIS A 197 3.13 -10.16 8.48
N ASP A 198 2.58 -8.96 8.70
CA ASP A 198 1.15 -8.69 8.64
C ASP A 198 0.76 -8.08 7.28
N HIS A 199 1.69 -7.37 6.63
CA HIS A 199 1.49 -6.72 5.33
C HIS A 199 2.79 -6.67 4.52
N VAL A 200 2.67 -6.80 3.20
CA VAL A 200 3.80 -6.66 2.25
C VAL A 200 3.70 -5.34 1.51
N ILE A 201 4.81 -4.62 1.39
CA ILE A 201 4.90 -3.43 0.52
C ILE A 201 5.94 -3.75 -0.55
N LEU A 202 5.51 -3.82 -1.80
CA LEU A 202 6.38 -3.99 -2.95
C LEU A 202 6.67 -2.65 -3.60
N LEU A 203 7.96 -2.34 -3.79
CA LEU A 203 8.42 -1.21 -4.60
C LEU A 203 8.84 -1.70 -5.99
N THR A 204 8.49 -0.93 -7.01
CA THR A 204 8.76 -1.23 -8.42
C THR A 204 9.17 0.02 -9.20
N LYS A 205 9.98 -0.14 -10.25
CA LYS A 205 10.25 0.91 -11.25
C LYS A 205 9.29 0.87 -12.44
N PHE A 206 8.34 -0.06 -12.46
CA PHE A 206 7.28 -0.05 -13.45
C PHE A 206 6.33 1.14 -13.23
N ASP A 207 5.96 1.82 -14.32
CA ASP A 207 4.87 2.80 -14.39
C ASP A 207 3.53 2.07 -14.15
N LEU A 208 2.87 2.41 -13.03
CA LEU A 208 1.61 1.78 -12.65
C LEU A 208 0.44 2.46 -13.36
N LEU A 209 -0.13 1.78 -14.35
CA LEU A 209 -1.21 2.33 -15.15
C LEU A 209 -2.54 2.23 -14.41
N SER A 210 -3.31 3.31 -14.46
CA SER A 210 -4.69 3.35 -13.97
C SER A 210 -5.61 2.48 -14.85
N SER A 211 -6.88 2.34 -14.44
CA SER A 211 -7.90 1.67 -15.26
C SER A 211 -8.19 2.36 -16.60
N ARG A 212 -7.73 3.61 -16.76
CA ARG A 212 -7.81 4.37 -18.02
C ARG A 212 -6.56 4.23 -18.88
N ASN A 213 -5.61 3.39 -18.45
CA ASN A 213 -4.33 3.17 -19.12
C ASN A 213 -3.46 4.45 -19.20
N ASP A 214 -3.55 5.30 -18.17
CA ASP A 214 -2.71 6.48 -17.97
C ASP A 214 -1.80 6.31 -16.74
N SER A 215 -0.70 7.07 -16.68
CA SER A 215 0.30 7.03 -15.60
C SER A 215 -0.11 7.85 -14.36
N ALA A 216 -1.42 7.93 -14.07
CA ALA A 216 -1.93 8.73 -12.97
C ALA A 216 -1.89 8.01 -11.61
N THR A 217 -1.56 6.71 -11.60
CA THR A 217 -1.53 5.87 -10.41
C THR A 217 -0.08 5.62 -10.00
N GLN A 218 0.28 5.90 -8.75
CA GLN A 218 1.62 5.57 -8.22
C GLN A 218 1.60 4.46 -7.18
N GLY A 219 0.43 3.91 -6.85
CA GLY A 219 0.27 2.85 -5.88
C GLY A 219 -1.07 2.13 -6.02
N MET A 220 -1.14 0.91 -5.49
CA MET A 220 -2.37 0.13 -5.43
C MET A 220 -2.38 -0.81 -4.22
N ALA A 221 -3.48 -0.79 -3.49
CA ALA A 221 -3.81 -1.73 -2.42
C ALA A 221 -5.31 -2.01 -2.35
N TYR A 222 -5.67 -3.15 -1.75
CA TYR A 222 -7.07 -3.49 -1.53
C TYR A 222 -7.58 -2.85 -0.24
N VAL A 223 -8.75 -2.19 -0.31
CA VAL A 223 -9.32 -1.50 0.86
C VAL A 223 -9.73 -2.52 1.93
N GLY A 224 -9.22 -2.32 3.14
CA GLY A 224 -9.54 -3.17 4.29
C GLY A 224 -8.96 -4.58 4.21
N ALA A 225 -8.00 -4.86 3.33
CA ALA A 225 -7.42 -6.19 3.16
C ALA A 225 -6.34 -6.54 4.21
N MET A 226 -6.06 -5.67 5.18
CA MET A 226 -5.08 -5.93 6.24
C MET A 226 -5.36 -7.25 6.98
N CYS A 227 -4.31 -8.02 7.27
CA CYS A 227 -4.36 -9.37 7.85
C CYS A 227 -4.94 -10.49 6.96
N ALA A 228 -5.35 -10.23 5.72
CA ALA A 228 -5.75 -11.27 4.77
C ALA A 228 -4.52 -11.85 4.06
N LEU A 229 -4.35 -13.18 4.07
CA LEU A 229 -3.20 -13.82 3.44
C LEU A 229 -3.22 -13.60 1.92
N GLY A 230 -2.12 -13.07 1.39
CA GLY A 230 -2.03 -12.63 -0.01
C GLY A 230 -2.52 -11.20 -0.17
N ASP A 231 -3.81 -10.95 0.10
CA ASP A 231 -4.45 -9.66 -0.18
C ASP A 231 -3.96 -8.51 0.70
N SER A 232 -3.31 -8.82 1.83
CA SER A 232 -2.63 -7.83 2.65
C SER A 232 -1.29 -7.44 2.01
N SER A 233 -1.37 -6.75 0.89
CA SER A 233 -0.21 -6.17 0.22
C SER A 233 -0.52 -4.85 -0.47
N SER A 234 0.54 -4.09 -0.74
CA SER A 234 0.51 -2.87 -1.53
C SER A 234 1.62 -2.93 -2.58
N VAL A 235 1.36 -2.40 -3.78
CA VAL A 235 2.39 -2.15 -4.80
C VAL A 235 2.55 -0.65 -4.96
N VAL A 236 3.79 -0.18 -5.01
CA VAL A 236 4.13 1.25 -5.05
C VAL A 236 5.18 1.48 -6.13
N GLU A 237 4.91 2.42 -7.02
CA GLU A 237 5.88 2.94 -7.97
C GLU A 237 6.92 3.79 -7.23
N ASP A 238 8.19 3.43 -7.41
CA ASP A 238 9.31 4.13 -6.79
C ASP A 238 9.67 5.39 -7.57
N ILE A 239 9.17 6.53 -7.10
CA ILE A 239 9.48 7.86 -7.62
C ILE A 239 10.54 8.61 -6.78
N GLY A 240 11.16 7.91 -5.84
CA GLY A 240 12.29 8.40 -5.05
C GLY A 240 11.93 9.01 -3.68
N GLY A 241 12.74 8.70 -2.67
CA GLY A 241 12.78 9.37 -1.36
C GLY A 241 11.44 9.45 -0.63
N LEU A 242 11.20 10.59 0.03
CA LEU A 242 10.01 10.86 0.84
C LEU A 242 8.70 10.63 0.08
N THR A 243 8.65 10.93 -1.21
CA THR A 243 7.42 10.78 -1.99
C THR A 243 6.99 9.32 -2.07
N THR A 244 7.94 8.40 -2.25
CA THR A 244 7.67 6.95 -2.24
C THR A 244 7.14 6.50 -0.88
N ALA A 245 7.70 7.02 0.22
CA ALA A 245 7.21 6.71 1.56
C ALA A 245 5.80 7.25 1.83
N VAL A 246 5.44 8.42 1.30
CA VAL A 246 4.08 8.98 1.41
C VAL A 246 3.09 8.12 0.62
N ILE A 247 3.42 7.70 -0.60
CA ILE A 247 2.58 6.79 -1.39
C ILE A 247 2.41 5.46 -0.66
N ALA A 248 3.51 4.85 -0.18
CA ALA A 248 3.42 3.60 0.57
C ALA A 248 2.59 3.74 1.87
N ALA A 249 2.65 4.91 2.54
CA ALA A 249 1.80 5.20 3.69
C ALA A 249 0.32 5.34 3.32
N HIS A 250 0.01 5.89 2.15
CA HIS A 250 -1.33 5.99 1.57
C HIS A 250 -1.90 4.60 1.27
N GLU A 251 -1.15 3.74 0.57
CA GLU A 251 -1.59 2.38 0.24
C GLU A 251 -1.79 1.50 1.49
N LEU A 252 -0.92 1.68 2.50
CA LEU A 252 -1.10 1.02 3.79
C LEU A 252 -2.41 1.46 4.48
N ALA A 253 -2.80 2.73 4.33
CA ALA A 253 -4.04 3.25 4.90
C ALA A 253 -5.28 2.72 4.16
N HIS A 254 -5.20 2.49 2.84
CA HIS A 254 -6.21 1.71 2.12
C HIS A 254 -6.36 0.32 2.71
N SER A 255 -5.27 -0.42 2.90
CA SER A 255 -5.30 -1.74 3.53
C SER A 255 -5.91 -1.74 4.94
N LEU A 256 -5.77 -0.63 5.67
CA LEU A 256 -6.39 -0.37 6.97
C LEU A 256 -7.84 0.13 6.89
N GLY A 257 -8.46 0.12 5.70
CA GLY A 257 -9.88 0.38 5.49
C GLY A 257 -10.23 1.83 5.12
N ALA A 258 -9.26 2.71 4.88
CA ALA A 258 -9.54 4.06 4.44
C ALA A 258 -9.89 4.11 2.93
N TYR A 259 -10.83 4.97 2.55
CA TYR A 259 -11.10 5.35 1.17
C TYR A 259 -10.45 6.71 0.88
N HIS A 260 -10.37 7.09 -0.40
CA HIS A 260 -9.94 8.45 -0.75
C HIS A 260 -10.88 9.50 -0.19
N ASP A 261 -10.33 10.58 0.35
CA ASP A 261 -11.09 11.76 0.76
C ASP A 261 -11.91 12.32 -0.42
N GLY A 262 -13.18 12.63 -0.16
CA GLY A 262 -14.12 13.12 -1.17
C GLY A 262 -14.69 12.02 -2.08
N SER A 263 -14.51 10.74 -1.73
CA SER A 263 -15.07 9.59 -2.45
C SER A 263 -15.72 8.58 -1.49
N GLY A 264 -16.68 7.79 -2.00
CA GLY A 264 -17.29 6.69 -1.26
C GLY A 264 -17.75 7.07 0.15
N GLU A 265 -17.26 6.34 1.15
CA GLU A 265 -17.55 6.55 2.57
C GLU A 265 -16.84 7.78 3.18
N ALA A 266 -15.93 8.43 2.44
CA ALA A 266 -15.20 9.63 2.86
C ALA A 266 -15.63 10.91 2.10
N LYS A 267 -16.82 10.90 1.46
CA LYS A 267 -17.38 12.02 0.69
C LYS A 267 -17.46 13.35 1.46
N ASP A 268 -17.55 13.29 2.78
CA ASP A 268 -17.68 14.47 3.65
C ASP A 268 -16.32 15.17 3.91
N CYS A 269 -15.20 14.55 3.53
CA CYS A 269 -13.87 15.16 3.61
C CYS A 269 -13.45 15.75 2.26
N HIS A 270 -12.88 16.95 2.29
CA HIS A 270 -12.48 17.65 1.07
C HIS A 270 -11.23 17.04 0.44
N ARG A 271 -11.37 16.53 -0.79
CA ARG A 271 -10.28 15.94 -1.59
C ARG A 271 -9.11 16.87 -1.93
N THR A 272 -9.26 18.18 -1.72
CA THR A 272 -8.26 19.20 -2.11
C THR A 272 -7.43 19.71 -0.93
N LEU A 273 -7.66 19.19 0.29
CA LEU A 273 -6.90 19.61 1.48
C LEU A 273 -5.54 18.90 1.59
N ASN A 274 -5.21 18.03 0.63
CA ASN A 274 -3.95 17.33 0.54
C ASN A 274 -3.63 16.49 1.78
N TYR A 275 -4.65 15.98 2.49
CA TYR A 275 -4.44 14.94 3.50
C TYR A 275 -3.89 13.67 2.87
N LEU A 276 -3.27 12.81 3.67
CA LEU A 276 -2.61 11.58 3.23
C LEU A 276 -3.50 10.76 2.26
N MET A 277 -4.81 10.64 2.53
CA MET A 277 -5.77 9.90 1.68
C MET A 277 -6.43 10.75 0.58
N SER A 278 -5.86 11.89 0.21
CA SER A 278 -6.36 12.64 -0.94
C SER A 278 -6.10 11.82 -2.22
N PRO A 279 -7.05 11.76 -3.17
CA PRO A 279 -6.90 10.95 -4.39
C PRO A 279 -5.83 11.49 -5.36
N VAL A 280 -5.30 12.67 -5.09
CA VAL A 280 -4.20 13.28 -5.83
C VAL A 280 -3.20 13.78 -4.80
N ALA A 281 -2.00 13.21 -4.80
CA ALA A 281 -0.89 13.72 -4.01
C ALA A 281 -0.39 15.02 -4.66
N SER A 282 -0.65 16.16 -4.04
CA SER A 282 -0.16 17.45 -4.54
C SER A 282 1.21 17.74 -3.96
N GLY A 283 2.23 17.71 -4.83
CA GLY A 283 3.51 18.37 -4.57
C GLY A 283 3.28 19.87 -4.52
N THR A 284 3.27 20.43 -3.32
CA THR A 284 2.87 21.83 -3.08
C THR A 284 3.95 22.54 -2.29
N GLU A 285 4.25 23.77 -2.70
CA GLU A 285 5.14 24.67 -1.95
C GLU A 285 4.44 25.28 -0.73
N ASP A 286 3.11 25.16 -0.63
CA ASP A 286 2.37 25.57 0.55
C ASP A 286 2.67 24.62 1.72
N SER A 287 3.41 25.13 2.70
CA SER A 287 3.86 24.37 3.87
C SER A 287 2.73 23.68 4.64
N ARG A 288 1.51 24.25 4.65
CA ARG A 288 0.36 23.66 5.37
C ARG A 288 -0.23 22.50 4.57
N SER A 289 -0.41 22.69 3.28
CA SER A 289 -0.86 21.65 2.36
C SER A 289 0.15 20.50 2.30
N PHE A 290 1.46 20.79 2.32
CA PHE A 290 2.50 19.77 2.45
C PHE A 290 2.43 19.06 3.81
N ALA A 291 2.24 19.78 4.92
CA ALA A 291 2.11 19.14 6.24
C ALA A 291 0.89 18.21 6.32
N ASN A 292 -0.21 18.54 5.63
CA ASN A 292 -1.40 17.70 5.55
C ASN A 292 -1.11 16.36 4.85
N SER A 293 -0.18 16.29 3.90
CA SER A 293 0.09 15.04 3.17
C SER A 293 0.69 13.95 4.06
N LEU A 294 1.13 14.33 5.27
CA LEU A 294 1.64 13.44 6.30
C LEU A 294 0.61 13.15 7.41
N LEU A 295 -0.65 13.61 7.26
CA LEU A 295 -1.72 13.50 8.23
C LEU A 295 -2.97 12.87 7.61
N LEU A 296 -3.74 12.14 8.42
CA LEU A 296 -5.05 11.65 8.00
C LEU A 296 -6.13 12.72 8.18
N SER A 297 -7.10 12.75 7.27
CA SER A 297 -8.34 13.49 7.49
C SER A 297 -9.18 12.86 8.63
N GLN A 298 -10.20 13.57 9.08
CA GLN A 298 -11.14 13.02 10.07
C GLN A 298 -11.91 11.81 9.53
N CYS A 299 -12.25 11.78 8.24
CA CYS A 299 -12.95 10.66 7.62
C CYS A 299 -12.06 9.41 7.60
N SER A 300 -10.82 9.57 7.12
CA SER A 300 -9.84 8.49 7.06
C SER A 300 -9.51 7.95 8.45
N THR A 301 -9.33 8.83 9.44
CA THR A 301 -9.12 8.43 10.84
C THR A 301 -10.28 7.57 11.36
N LYS A 302 -11.53 8.00 11.14
CA LYS A 302 -12.73 7.25 11.57
C LYS A 302 -12.87 5.90 10.87
N GLN A 303 -12.54 5.83 9.57
CA GLN A 303 -12.59 4.57 8.81
C GLN A 303 -11.56 3.57 9.31
N ILE A 304 -10.32 4.00 9.54
CA ILE A 304 -9.28 3.14 10.11
C ILE A 304 -9.67 2.70 11.53
N GLU A 305 -10.23 3.59 12.35
CA GLU A 305 -10.76 3.21 13.67
C GLU A 305 -11.85 2.13 13.57
N ASN A 306 -12.76 2.22 12.60
CA ASN A 306 -13.78 1.20 12.38
C ASN A 306 -13.15 -0.15 11.97
N PHE A 307 -12.14 -0.12 11.10
CA PHE A 307 -11.39 -1.31 10.71
C PHE A 307 -10.64 -1.94 11.89
N LEU A 308 -9.98 -1.14 12.72
CA LEU A 308 -9.28 -1.57 13.94
C LEU A 308 -10.24 -2.18 14.98
N ARG A 309 -11.54 -1.82 14.94
CA ARG A 309 -12.59 -2.47 15.73
C ARG A 309 -13.05 -3.81 15.19
N SER A 310 -12.84 -4.07 13.91
CA SER A 310 -13.31 -5.27 13.23
C SER A 310 -12.52 -6.53 13.62
N LYS A 311 -13.09 -7.70 13.34
CA LYS A 311 -12.36 -8.98 13.49
C LYS A 311 -11.22 -9.13 12.49
N GLN A 312 -11.27 -8.43 11.36
CA GLN A 312 -10.27 -8.52 10.29
C GLN A 312 -8.90 -8.01 10.75
N SER A 313 -8.85 -6.99 11.60
CA SER A 313 -7.61 -6.46 12.21
C SER A 313 -7.01 -7.34 13.33
N ALA A 314 -7.36 -8.62 13.41
CA ALA A 314 -6.92 -9.51 14.49
C ALA A 314 -5.40 -9.68 14.56
N CYS A 315 -4.69 -9.66 13.43
CA CYS A 315 -3.24 -9.79 13.40
C CYS A 315 -2.52 -8.64 14.15
N LEU A 316 -3.13 -7.44 14.14
CA LEU A 316 -2.54 -6.23 14.72
C LEU A 316 -2.66 -6.13 16.26
N ARG A 317 -3.52 -6.97 16.87
CA ARG A 317 -3.85 -6.95 18.30
C ARG A 317 -3.05 -7.95 19.13
N LYS A 318 -2.03 -8.59 18.54
CA LYS A 318 -1.26 -9.64 19.23
C LYS A 318 -0.58 -9.07 20.47
N ARG A 319 -0.88 -9.65 21.63
CA ARG A 319 -0.16 -9.41 22.88
C ARG A 319 1.30 -9.79 22.65
N VAL A 320 2.20 -8.81 22.65
CA VAL A 320 3.62 -9.10 22.87
C VAL A 320 3.70 -9.79 24.23
N ALA A 321 4.08 -11.07 24.26
CA ALA A 321 4.18 -11.81 25.52
C ALA A 321 5.08 -11.00 26.49
N SER A 322 4.72 -10.93 27.76
CA SER A 322 5.40 -10.07 28.75
C SER A 322 6.92 -10.31 28.85
N LYS A 323 7.40 -11.50 28.47
CA LYS A 323 8.82 -11.86 28.35
C LYS A 323 9.50 -11.32 27.09
N GLU A 324 8.76 -11.13 26.00
CA GLU A 324 9.22 -10.45 24.78
C GLU A 324 9.19 -8.94 24.94
N LYS A 325 8.25 -8.36 25.71
CA LYS A 325 8.22 -6.90 25.95
C LYS A 325 9.55 -6.35 26.48
N HIS A 326 10.30 -7.11 27.29
CA HIS A 326 11.62 -6.68 27.78
C HIS A 326 12.75 -6.86 26.74
N LYS A 327 12.65 -7.86 25.86
CA LYS A 327 13.63 -8.05 24.77
C LYS A 327 13.38 -7.09 23.60
N VAL A 328 12.11 -6.86 23.25
CA VAL A 328 11.64 -5.92 22.23
C VAL A 328 11.92 -4.48 22.66
N LYS A 329 11.64 -4.08 23.91
CA LYS A 329 12.05 -2.73 24.38
C LYS A 329 13.56 -2.52 24.25
N LYS A 330 14.37 -3.52 24.61
CA LYS A 330 15.83 -3.44 24.49
C LYS A 330 16.30 -3.39 23.03
N ALA A 331 15.65 -4.12 22.11
CA ALA A 331 15.95 -4.07 20.68
C ALA A 331 15.48 -2.76 20.01
N VAL A 332 14.30 -2.27 20.38
CA VAL A 332 13.74 -0.97 19.94
C VAL A 332 14.59 0.20 20.43
N ASP A 333 15.07 0.17 21.69
CA ASP A 333 15.98 1.18 22.23
C ASP A 333 17.38 1.12 21.59
N ILE A 334 17.88 -0.08 21.25
CA ILE A 334 19.17 -0.24 20.54
C ILE A 334 19.05 0.24 19.09
N GLU A 335 17.93 -0.03 18.40
CA GLU A 335 17.69 0.52 17.06
C GLU A 335 17.50 2.04 17.08
N GLN A 336 16.91 2.62 18.12
CA GLN A 336 16.65 4.07 18.20
C GLN A 336 17.91 4.92 18.44
N THR A 337 18.99 4.36 18.99
CA THR A 337 20.16 5.14 19.43
C THR A 337 21.18 5.44 18.33
N ASN A 338 21.06 4.84 17.13
CA ASN A 338 21.94 5.08 15.97
C ASN A 338 21.16 5.11 14.63
N LYS A 339 19.94 5.65 14.57
CA LYS A 339 19.20 5.76 13.30
C LYS A 339 19.76 6.89 12.44
N ILE A 340 20.62 6.54 11.49
CA ILE A 340 21.01 7.40 10.38
C ILE A 340 19.73 7.75 9.61
N ARG A 341 19.47 9.05 9.42
CA ARG A 341 18.28 9.52 8.70
C ARG A 341 18.45 9.21 7.21
N PRO A 342 17.36 8.93 6.47
CA PRO A 342 17.43 8.69 5.03
C PRO A 342 18.22 9.78 4.27
N GLY A 343 18.02 11.05 4.62
CA GLY A 343 18.77 12.17 4.02
C GLY A 343 20.26 12.25 4.35
N GLU A 344 20.74 11.51 5.36
CA GLU A 344 22.17 11.35 5.66
C GLU A 344 22.80 10.21 4.83
N ILE A 345 21.99 9.25 4.37
CA ILE A 345 22.41 8.14 3.49
C ILE A 345 22.30 8.56 2.02
N PHE A 346 21.21 9.23 1.68
CA PHE A 346 20.86 9.69 0.33
C PHE A 346 20.90 11.21 0.31
N ASP A 347 22.06 11.76 -0.08
CA ASP A 347 22.18 13.21 -0.25
C ASP A 347 21.27 13.74 -1.38
N LYS A 348 21.25 15.06 -1.56
CA LYS A 348 20.38 15.69 -2.56
C LYS A 348 20.63 15.19 -3.99
N ASN A 349 21.89 14.94 -4.36
CA ASN A 349 22.21 14.42 -5.69
C ASN A 349 21.68 13.00 -5.85
N ARG A 350 21.88 12.15 -4.83
CA ARG A 350 21.38 10.78 -4.87
C ARG A 350 19.86 10.72 -4.90
N GLN A 351 19.17 11.62 -4.20
CA GLN A 351 17.71 11.75 -4.30
C GLN A 351 17.26 12.11 -5.73
N CYS A 352 17.95 13.04 -6.40
CA CYS A 352 17.69 13.32 -7.82
C CYS A 352 17.93 12.09 -8.70
N GLN A 353 19.01 11.35 -8.46
CA GLN A 353 19.32 10.13 -9.22
C GLN A 353 18.28 9.03 -9.03
N LEU A 354 17.78 8.86 -7.81
CA LEU A 354 16.74 7.88 -7.51
C LEU A 354 15.40 8.21 -8.17
N ALA A 355 15.07 9.50 -8.21
CA ALA A 355 13.81 9.99 -8.78
C ALA A 355 13.81 10.04 -10.32
N TYR A 356 14.94 10.40 -10.93
CA TYR A 356 15.00 10.72 -12.37
C TYR A 356 16.01 9.89 -13.16
N GLY A 357 16.96 9.21 -12.50
CA GLY A 357 17.98 8.37 -13.14
C GLY A 357 19.42 8.85 -12.89
N PRO A 358 20.43 8.02 -13.19
CA PRO A 358 21.85 8.24 -12.83
C PRO A 358 22.44 9.58 -13.31
N HIS A 359 21.91 10.13 -14.40
CA HIS A 359 22.40 11.35 -15.04
C HIS A 359 21.82 12.65 -14.46
N TYR A 360 20.91 12.56 -13.48
CA TYR A 360 20.27 13.72 -12.86
C TYR A 360 20.98 14.11 -11.55
N GLY A 361 21.00 15.42 -11.27
CA GLY A 361 21.61 15.97 -10.06
C GLY A 361 20.86 17.21 -9.59
N VAL A 362 21.35 17.82 -8.52
CA VAL A 362 20.73 19.03 -7.95
C VAL A 362 20.76 20.19 -8.93
N CYS A 363 19.61 20.84 -9.12
CA CYS A 363 19.53 22.08 -9.87
C CYS A 363 20.37 23.18 -9.19
N LEU A 364 21.40 23.67 -9.87
CA LEU A 364 22.21 24.80 -9.39
C LEU A 364 21.43 26.09 -9.67
N SER A 365 21.04 26.82 -8.63
CA SER A 365 20.28 28.07 -8.74
C SER A 365 21.08 29.26 -9.30
N THR A 366 22.22 29.03 -9.97
CA THR A 366 23.15 30.06 -10.45
C THR A 366 23.23 30.19 -11.97
N ALA A 367 22.28 29.63 -12.72
CA ALA A 367 22.07 30.08 -14.10
C ALA A 367 21.39 31.45 -14.09
N ILE A 368 22.17 32.52 -13.85
CA ILE A 368 21.79 33.87 -14.27
C ILE A 368 21.57 33.78 -15.77
N VAL A 369 20.31 33.87 -16.20
CA VAL A 369 19.98 34.15 -17.59
C VAL A 369 20.47 35.58 -17.84
N VAL A 370 21.72 35.71 -18.30
CA VAL A 370 22.18 36.96 -18.90
C VAL A 370 21.52 36.99 -20.28
N PRO A 371 20.60 37.92 -20.57
CA PRO A 371 20.13 38.07 -21.93
C PRO A 371 21.34 38.47 -22.77
N LEU A 372 21.67 37.66 -23.78
CA LEU A 372 22.53 38.12 -24.85
C LEU A 372 21.77 39.25 -25.55
N SER A 373 22.12 40.49 -25.22
CA SER A 373 21.69 41.67 -25.97
C SER A 373 22.21 41.54 -27.40
N ALA A 374 21.29 41.65 -28.36
CA ALA A 374 21.55 41.68 -29.79
C ALA A 374 22.38 42.90 -30.23
#